data_AF-A0A321LLL6-F1
#
_entry.id   AF-A0A321LLL6-F1
#
_cell.length_a   1.000
_cell.length_b   1.000
_cell.length_c   1.000
_cell.angle_alpha   90.00
_cell.angle_beta   90.00
_cell.angle_gamma   90.00
#
_symmetry.space_group_name_H-M   'P 1'
#
loop_
_entity.id
_entity.type
_entity.pdbx_description
1 polymer ?
#
loop_
_entity_poly.entity_id
_entity_poly.type
_entity_poly.pdbx_seq_one_letter_code
_entity_poly.pdbx_strand_id
1 'polypeptide(L)'
;MDKMEEISLEKRIKKELRAGASASRPSQAWTFLNSTFGIFLLSSVFISLFSWGYAQWSAARTQHADKERTWIRLKVEIANRIRYVDKMASRFPSRDYAVIRTAIYGYDPQANVNPSWIRHYSPVFPEYKERSLSSLIWELETLENGGRREQLDKLRRISYQTEYYFDRLEYSEVKRADRKEPDEFYNLPPGDSEKLRSETIQPLEAIGKLGFEN
;
A
#
# COMPACT_ATOMS: atom_id res chain seq x y z
N MET A 1 28.55 -4.46 -77.78
CA MET A 1 27.81 -5.67 -77.33
C MET A 1 26.50 -5.70 -78.07
N ASP A 2 26.24 -6.79 -78.76
CA ASP A 2 24.99 -6.99 -79.49
C ASP A 2 23.86 -7.27 -78.47
N LYS A 3 22.66 -6.70 -78.67
CA LYS A 3 21.52 -6.92 -77.75
C LYS A 3 21.20 -8.39 -77.55
N MET A 4 21.49 -9.21 -78.56
CA MET A 4 21.36 -10.66 -78.50
C MET A 4 22.30 -11.31 -77.46
N GLU A 5 23.53 -10.80 -77.31
CA GLU A 5 24.49 -11.32 -76.33
C GLU A 5 24.03 -11.01 -74.90
N GLU A 6 23.51 -9.82 -74.64
CA GLU A 6 23.00 -9.41 -73.33
C GLU A 6 21.80 -10.28 -72.90
N ILE A 7 20.85 -10.51 -73.81
CA ILE A 7 19.71 -11.41 -73.59
C ILE A 7 20.16 -12.85 -73.31
N SER A 8 21.24 -13.30 -73.98
CA SER A 8 21.78 -14.65 -73.78
C SER A 8 22.46 -14.82 -72.41
N LEU A 9 23.18 -13.79 -71.96
CA LEU A 9 23.82 -13.73 -70.64
C LEU A 9 22.79 -13.69 -69.52
N GLU A 10 21.75 -12.86 -69.65
CA GLU A 10 20.67 -12.79 -68.65
C GLU A 10 19.94 -14.13 -68.51
N LYS A 11 19.69 -14.83 -69.64
CA LYS A 11 19.09 -16.17 -69.62
C LYS A 11 19.99 -17.21 -68.95
N ARG A 12 21.32 -17.15 -69.15
CA ARG A 12 22.28 -18.04 -68.47
C ARG A 12 22.30 -17.76 -66.97
N ILE A 13 22.39 -16.49 -66.55
CA ILE A 13 22.39 -16.09 -65.15
C ILE A 13 21.08 -16.52 -64.45
N LYS A 14 19.91 -16.32 -65.08
CA LYS A 14 18.63 -16.80 -64.53
C LYS A 14 18.56 -18.32 -64.42
N LYS A 15 19.19 -19.04 -65.34
CA LYS A 15 19.22 -20.51 -65.33
C LYS A 15 20.16 -21.03 -64.24
N GLU A 16 21.33 -20.41 -64.06
CA GLU A 16 22.30 -20.73 -63.01
C GLU A 16 21.77 -20.38 -61.62
N LEU A 17 21.10 -19.23 -61.45
CA LEU A 17 20.41 -18.88 -60.19
C LEU A 17 19.31 -19.89 -59.83
N ARG A 18 18.57 -20.42 -60.82
CA ARG A 18 17.56 -21.48 -60.60
C ARG A 18 18.17 -22.86 -60.36
N ALA A 19 19.36 -23.14 -60.90
CA ALA A 19 20.04 -24.42 -60.72
C ALA A 19 20.80 -24.49 -59.39
N GLY A 20 21.38 -23.38 -58.93
CA GLY A 20 22.01 -23.25 -57.61
C GLY A 20 20.99 -23.21 -56.47
N ALA A 21 19.81 -22.62 -56.72
CA ALA A 21 18.64 -22.78 -55.86
C ALA A 21 17.97 -24.13 -56.12
N SER A 22 18.67 -25.23 -55.78
CA SER A 22 18.04 -26.54 -55.66
C SER A 22 16.75 -26.36 -54.85
N ALA A 23 15.60 -26.60 -55.49
CA ALA A 23 14.30 -26.28 -54.94
C ALA A 23 14.04 -27.16 -53.72
N SER A 24 14.49 -26.70 -52.55
CA SER A 24 14.16 -27.28 -51.26
C SER A 24 12.65 -27.38 -51.23
N ARG A 25 12.13 -28.62 -51.25
CA ARG A 25 10.68 -28.85 -51.20
C ARG A 25 10.19 -28.08 -49.98
N PRO A 26 9.23 -27.14 -50.16
CA PRO A 26 8.73 -26.38 -49.03
C PRO A 26 8.27 -27.37 -47.97
N SER A 27 8.75 -27.19 -46.74
CA SER A 27 8.39 -28.08 -45.65
C SER A 27 6.86 -28.07 -45.51
N GLN A 28 6.26 -29.21 -45.18
CA GLN A 28 4.80 -29.29 -45.00
C GLN A 28 4.30 -28.28 -43.96
N ALA A 29 5.13 -27.95 -42.96
CA ALA A 29 4.87 -26.90 -41.99
C ALA A 29 4.74 -25.50 -42.63
N TRP A 30 5.60 -25.18 -43.62
CA TRP A 30 5.53 -23.93 -44.35
C TRP A 30 4.27 -23.82 -45.24
N THR A 31 3.86 -24.94 -45.84
CA THR A 31 2.59 -25.01 -46.59
C THR A 31 1.38 -24.85 -45.67
N PHE A 32 1.41 -25.43 -44.47
CA PHE A 32 0.36 -25.25 -43.47
C PHE A 32 0.27 -23.81 -42.96
N LEU A 33 1.39 -23.18 -42.60
CA LEU A 33 1.43 -21.79 -42.12
C LEU A 33 0.94 -20.78 -43.16
N ASN A 34 1.12 -21.06 -44.45
CA ASN A 34 0.61 -20.23 -45.54
C ASN A 34 -0.82 -20.58 -45.98
N SER A 35 -1.44 -21.61 -45.39
CA SER A 35 -2.85 -21.92 -45.66
C SER A 35 -3.76 -20.92 -44.94
N THR A 36 -4.94 -20.63 -45.49
CA THR A 36 -5.95 -19.75 -44.85
C THR A 36 -6.28 -20.21 -43.43
N PHE A 37 -6.37 -21.53 -43.21
CA PHE A 37 -6.60 -22.12 -41.90
C PHE A 37 -5.43 -21.90 -40.94
N GLY A 38 -4.19 -22.09 -41.40
CA GLY A 38 -2.99 -21.88 -40.58
C GLY A 38 -2.82 -20.42 -40.15
N ILE A 39 -3.07 -19.48 -41.05
CA ILE A 39 -3.07 -18.04 -40.73
C ILE A 39 -4.15 -17.73 -39.70
N PHE A 40 -5.37 -18.22 -39.89
CA PHE A 40 -6.46 -18.05 -38.94
C PHE A 40 -6.12 -18.60 -37.53
N LEU A 41 -5.54 -19.80 -37.48
CA LEU A 41 -5.11 -20.43 -36.23
C LEU A 41 -4.01 -19.61 -35.55
N LEU A 42 -2.99 -19.18 -36.30
CA LEU A 42 -1.89 -18.37 -35.78
C LEU A 42 -2.37 -17.02 -35.25
N SER A 43 -3.29 -16.36 -35.96
CA SER A 43 -3.92 -15.12 -35.50
C SER A 43 -4.71 -15.33 -34.21
N SER A 44 -5.48 -16.42 -34.10
CA SER A 44 -6.25 -16.73 -32.89
C SER A 44 -5.34 -16.98 -31.68
N VAL A 45 -4.25 -17.73 -31.88
CA VAL A 45 -3.23 -17.98 -30.85
C VAL A 45 -2.53 -16.68 -30.46
N PHE A 46 -2.13 -15.86 -31.45
CA PHE A 46 -1.48 -14.58 -31.21
C PHE A 46 -2.37 -13.62 -30.41
N ILE A 47 -3.64 -13.47 -30.81
CA ILE A 47 -4.62 -12.65 -30.08
C ILE A 47 -4.79 -13.16 -28.66
N SER A 48 -4.92 -14.47 -28.46
CA SER A 48 -5.10 -15.06 -27.13
C SER A 48 -3.90 -14.81 -26.22
N LEU A 49 -2.67 -14.99 -26.72
CA LEU A 49 -1.44 -14.72 -25.98
C LEU A 49 -1.29 -13.23 -25.67
N PHE A 50 -1.60 -12.37 -26.63
CA PHE A 50 -1.53 -10.92 -26.45
C PHE A 50 -2.56 -10.44 -25.41
N SER A 51 -3.80 -10.93 -25.48
CA SER A 51 -4.85 -10.64 -24.50
C SER A 51 -4.46 -11.11 -23.10
N TRP A 52 -3.89 -12.31 -22.95
CA TRP A 52 -3.41 -12.81 -21.66
C TRP A 52 -2.26 -11.95 -21.11
N GLY A 53 -1.27 -11.64 -21.94
CA GLY A 53 -0.14 -10.79 -21.55
C GLY A 53 -0.59 -9.38 -21.13
N TYR A 54 -1.51 -8.78 -21.87
CA TYR A 54 -2.10 -7.50 -21.53
C TYR A 54 -2.88 -7.54 -20.21
N ALA A 55 -3.70 -8.57 -20.00
CA ALA A 55 -4.46 -8.74 -18.76
C ALA A 55 -3.53 -8.88 -17.54
N GLN A 56 -2.46 -9.67 -17.65
CA GLN A 56 -1.46 -9.81 -16.58
C GLN A 56 -0.75 -8.50 -16.28
N TRP A 57 -0.31 -7.77 -17.32
CA TRP A 57 0.32 -6.46 -17.15
C TRP A 57 -0.61 -5.44 -16.50
N SER A 58 -1.87 -5.36 -16.96
CA SER A 58 -2.88 -4.47 -16.39
C SER A 58 -3.17 -4.83 -14.93
N ALA A 59 -3.29 -6.12 -14.60
CA ALA A 59 -3.54 -6.59 -13.24
C ALA A 59 -2.38 -6.21 -12.30
N ALA A 60 -1.13 -6.42 -12.73
CA ALA A 60 0.05 -6.01 -11.97
C ALA A 60 0.05 -4.50 -11.72
N ARG A 61 -0.22 -3.69 -12.75
CA ARG A 61 -0.27 -2.23 -12.62
C ARG A 61 -1.35 -1.75 -11.66
N THR A 62 -2.55 -2.34 -11.72
CA THR A 62 -3.64 -2.02 -10.79
C THR A 62 -3.27 -2.42 -9.37
N GLN A 63 -2.70 -3.61 -9.15
CA GLN A 63 -2.25 -4.04 -7.82
C GLN A 63 -1.20 -3.10 -7.23
N HIS A 64 -0.25 -2.62 -8.03
CA HIS A 64 0.74 -1.63 -7.57
C HIS A 64 0.08 -0.31 -7.16
N ALA A 65 -0.82 0.22 -7.99
CA ALA A 65 -1.53 1.46 -7.68
C ALA A 65 -2.39 1.34 -6.41
N ASP A 66 -3.02 0.18 -6.20
CA ASP A 66 -3.84 -0.06 -5.01
C ASP A 66 -2.99 -0.23 -3.74
N LYS A 67 -1.83 -0.89 -3.82
CA LYS A 67 -0.86 -0.94 -2.72
C LYS A 67 -0.36 0.45 -2.34
N GLU A 68 0.02 1.27 -3.30
CA GLU A 68 0.47 2.66 -3.07
C GLU A 68 -0.64 3.52 -2.42
N ARG A 69 -1.87 3.40 -2.90
CA ARG A 69 -3.03 4.09 -2.29
C ARG A 69 -3.24 3.65 -0.85
N THR A 70 -3.19 2.34 -0.60
CA THR A 70 -3.37 1.78 0.75
C THR A 70 -2.27 2.27 1.69
N TRP A 71 -1.02 2.26 1.23
CA TRP A 71 0.13 2.82 1.94
C TRP A 71 -0.08 4.28 2.34
N ILE A 72 -0.48 5.14 1.40
CA ILE A 72 -0.74 6.56 1.67
C ILE A 72 -1.88 6.72 2.70
N ARG A 73 -2.98 5.98 2.55
CA ARG A 73 -4.11 6.03 3.49
C ARG A 73 -3.70 5.62 4.89
N LEU A 74 -2.93 4.54 5.03
CA LEU A 74 -2.42 4.08 6.33
C LEU A 74 -1.55 5.14 7.00
N LYS A 75 -0.62 5.75 6.26
CA LYS A 75 0.21 6.84 6.79
C LYS A 75 -0.61 8.01 7.31
N VAL A 76 -1.62 8.44 6.55
CA VAL A 76 -2.49 9.56 6.93
C VAL A 76 -3.31 9.22 8.18
N GLU A 77 -3.86 8.01 8.25
CA GLU A 77 -4.60 7.54 9.42
C GLU A 77 -3.70 7.45 10.67
N ILE A 78 -2.52 6.84 10.54
CA ILE A 78 -1.52 6.72 11.62
C ILE A 78 -1.13 8.11 12.12
N ALA A 79 -0.81 9.04 11.21
CA ALA A 79 -0.50 10.43 11.57
C ALA A 79 -1.66 11.11 12.31
N ASN A 80 -2.91 10.89 11.86
CA ASN A 80 -4.08 11.43 12.55
C ASN A 80 -4.21 10.87 13.98
N ARG A 81 -3.96 9.58 14.20
CA ARG A 81 -4.00 8.94 15.53
C ARG A 81 -2.91 9.45 16.46
N ILE A 82 -1.69 9.62 15.95
CA ILE A 82 -0.55 10.14 16.71
C ILE A 82 -0.88 11.52 17.31
N ARG A 83 -1.64 12.38 16.60
CA ARG A 83 -2.09 13.68 17.14
C ARG A 83 -2.95 13.57 18.40
N TYR A 84 -3.73 12.49 18.53
CA TYR A 84 -4.51 12.25 19.75
C TYR A 84 -3.63 11.64 20.86
N VAL A 85 -2.69 10.77 20.49
CA VAL A 85 -1.68 10.23 21.42
C VAL A 85 -0.82 11.35 22.02
N ASP A 86 -0.43 12.36 21.22
CA ASP A 86 0.37 13.50 21.69
C ASP A 86 -0.31 14.31 22.80
N LYS A 87 -1.65 14.31 22.86
CA LYS A 87 -2.38 14.93 23.97
C LYS A 87 -2.03 14.32 25.32
N MET A 88 -1.70 13.03 25.38
CA MET A 88 -1.32 12.35 26.63
C MET A 88 -0.01 12.88 27.22
N ALA A 89 0.84 13.52 26.41
CA ALA A 89 2.05 14.17 26.89
C ALA A 89 1.76 15.40 27.77
N SER A 90 0.49 15.81 27.89
CA SER A 90 0.06 16.91 28.74
C SER A 90 -1.21 16.55 29.51
N ARG A 91 -1.58 17.38 30.49
CA ARG A 91 -2.86 17.23 31.18
C ARG A 91 -4.02 17.48 30.21
N PHE A 92 -4.97 16.55 30.11
CA PHE A 92 -6.13 16.66 29.21
C PHE A 92 -7.46 16.37 29.94
N PRO A 93 -8.60 16.89 29.47
CA PRO A 93 -9.89 16.71 30.13
C PRO A 93 -10.45 15.29 29.97
N SER A 94 -11.24 14.80 30.93
CA SER A 94 -11.79 13.42 30.92
C SER A 94 -12.57 13.06 29.64
N ARG A 95 -13.27 14.02 29.03
CA ARG A 95 -13.99 13.83 27.75
C ARG A 95 -13.10 13.41 26.58
N ASP A 96 -11.80 13.66 26.64
CA ASP A 96 -10.84 13.26 25.60
C ASP A 96 -10.30 11.83 25.84
N TYR A 97 -10.52 11.24 27.01
CA TYR A 97 -10.05 9.89 27.35
C TYR A 97 -10.56 8.83 26.37
N ALA A 98 -11.88 8.81 26.10
CA ALA A 98 -12.48 7.87 25.16
C ALA A 98 -11.99 8.09 23.71
N VAL A 99 -11.74 9.35 23.34
CA VAL A 99 -11.18 9.71 22.02
C VAL A 99 -9.77 9.14 21.87
N ILE A 100 -8.91 9.35 22.86
CA ILE A 100 -7.52 8.84 22.83
C ILE A 100 -7.53 7.30 22.85
N ARG A 101 -8.36 6.69 23.70
CA ARG A 101 -8.52 5.24 23.78
C ARG A 101 -8.89 4.65 22.42
N THR A 102 -9.91 5.20 21.77
CA THR A 102 -10.37 4.72 20.46
C THR A 102 -9.37 5.01 19.34
N ALA A 103 -8.54 6.04 19.45
CA ALA A 103 -7.42 6.26 18.52
C ALA A 103 -6.32 5.19 18.64
N ILE A 104 -6.04 4.72 19.86
CA ILE A 104 -5.02 3.69 20.12
C ILE A 104 -5.55 2.30 19.77
N TYR A 105 -6.71 1.92 20.28
CA TYR A 105 -7.22 0.54 20.21
C TYR A 105 -8.18 0.30 19.04
N GLY A 106 -8.69 1.35 18.40
CA GLY A 106 -9.84 1.25 17.51
C GLY A 106 -11.17 1.25 18.27
N TYR A 107 -12.26 1.22 17.52
CA TYR A 107 -13.60 1.05 18.09
C TYR A 107 -13.89 -0.41 18.39
N ASP A 108 -14.43 -0.67 19.58
CA ASP A 108 -15.00 -1.96 19.94
C ASP A 108 -16.50 -1.97 19.59
N PRO A 109 -16.94 -2.75 18.57
CA PRO A 109 -18.34 -2.86 18.22
C PRO A 109 -19.17 -3.60 19.27
N GLN A 110 -18.54 -4.35 20.18
CA GLN A 110 -19.21 -5.05 21.29
C GLN A 110 -19.36 -4.19 22.55
N ALA A 111 -18.80 -2.98 22.57
CA ALA A 111 -19.10 -1.99 23.60
C ALA A 111 -20.59 -1.60 23.46
N ASN A 112 -21.43 -2.28 24.25
CA ASN A 112 -22.88 -2.45 24.06
C ASN A 112 -23.72 -1.16 23.99
N VAL A 113 -23.12 0.00 24.22
CA VAL A 113 -23.72 1.30 23.93
C VAL A 113 -22.56 2.27 23.80
N ASN A 114 -22.32 2.82 22.61
CA ASN A 114 -21.55 4.05 22.46
C ASN A 114 -22.54 5.19 22.56
N PRO A 115 -22.82 5.71 23.76
CA PRO A 115 -23.81 6.76 23.89
C PRO A 115 -23.37 8.00 23.10
N SER A 116 -24.31 8.64 22.42
CA SER A 116 -24.04 9.77 21.51
C SER A 116 -23.36 10.98 22.16
N TRP A 117 -23.39 11.07 23.49
CA TRP A 117 -22.72 12.13 24.25
C TRP A 117 -21.23 11.88 24.50
N ILE A 118 -20.73 10.65 24.34
CA ILE A 118 -19.31 10.36 24.46
C ILE A 118 -18.62 10.71 23.14
N ARG A 119 -17.58 11.54 23.23
CA ARG A 119 -16.75 11.85 22.07
C ARG A 119 -15.85 10.66 21.78
N HIS A 120 -15.80 10.28 20.52
CA HIS A 120 -14.91 9.24 20.04
C HIS A 120 -13.98 9.77 18.96
N TYR A 121 -12.90 9.04 18.70
CA TYR A 121 -11.99 9.32 17.61
C TYR A 121 -12.71 9.30 16.26
N SER A 122 -12.56 10.33 15.44
CA SER A 122 -13.06 10.31 14.06
C SER A 122 -11.95 9.84 13.13
N PRO A 123 -12.00 8.58 12.61
CA PRO A 123 -11.01 8.11 11.65
C PRO A 123 -11.07 8.96 10.38
N VAL A 124 -9.94 9.12 9.69
CA VAL A 124 -9.91 9.79 8.38
C VAL A 124 -10.56 8.88 7.34
N PHE A 125 -10.32 7.57 7.48
CA PHE A 125 -10.84 6.53 6.60
C PHE A 125 -11.75 5.59 7.41
N PRO A 126 -13.06 5.53 7.12
CA PRO A 126 -14.02 4.72 7.89
C PRO A 126 -13.63 3.23 8.00
N GLU A 127 -12.96 2.67 7.00
CA GLU A 127 -12.49 1.29 7.00
C GLU A 127 -11.47 0.96 8.11
N TYR A 128 -10.80 1.97 8.68
CA TYR A 128 -9.81 1.80 9.75
C TYR A 128 -10.39 2.01 11.15
N LYS A 129 -11.69 2.33 11.25
CA LYS A 129 -12.35 2.64 12.53
C LYS A 129 -12.10 1.58 13.61
N GLU A 130 -12.18 0.31 13.28
CA GLU A 130 -12.09 -0.81 14.24
C GLU A 130 -10.65 -1.30 14.45
N ARG A 131 -9.68 -0.74 13.73
CA ARG A 131 -8.29 -1.17 13.82
C ARG A 131 -7.54 -0.40 14.88
N SER A 132 -6.62 -1.06 15.57
CA SER A 132 -5.68 -0.42 16.50
C SER A 132 -4.51 0.24 15.77
N LEU A 133 -3.84 1.20 16.41
CA LEU A 133 -2.63 1.85 15.90
C LEU A 133 -1.55 0.81 15.54
N SER A 134 -1.33 -0.16 16.43
CA SER A 134 -0.38 -1.26 16.22
C SER A 134 -0.74 -2.13 15.01
N SER A 135 -2.03 -2.39 14.77
CA SER A 135 -2.52 -3.13 13.59
C SER A 135 -2.29 -2.37 12.28
N LEU A 136 -2.47 -1.04 12.28
CA LEU A 136 -2.24 -0.20 11.11
C LEU A 136 -0.76 -0.13 10.75
N ILE A 137 0.13 -0.01 11.74
CA ILE A 137 1.58 -0.01 11.52
C ILE A 137 2.05 -1.39 11.04
N TRP A 138 1.49 -2.47 11.56
CA TRP A 138 1.76 -3.82 11.05
C TRP A 138 1.37 -3.97 9.58
N GLU A 139 0.19 -3.49 9.17
CA GLU A 139 -0.19 -3.57 7.76
C GLU A 139 0.72 -2.74 6.87
N LEU A 140 1.12 -1.54 7.34
CA LEU A 140 2.12 -0.73 6.65
C LEU A 140 3.44 -1.51 6.49
N GLU A 141 3.90 -2.20 7.54
CA GLU A 141 5.06 -3.11 7.48
C GLU A 141 4.88 -4.22 6.42
N THR A 142 3.70 -4.84 6.32
CA THR A 142 3.46 -5.92 5.35
C THR A 142 3.40 -5.47 3.89
N LEU A 143 3.10 -4.19 3.64
CA LEU A 143 3.08 -3.62 2.29
C LEU A 143 4.49 -3.22 1.80
N GLU A 144 5.44 -3.04 2.71
CA GLU A 144 6.83 -2.71 2.40
C GLU A 144 7.60 -3.96 1.95
N ASN A 145 8.08 -3.96 0.70
CA ASN A 145 8.94 -5.03 0.18
C ASN A 145 10.44 -4.69 0.27
N GLY A 146 10.78 -3.45 0.66
CA GLY A 146 12.13 -2.91 0.63
C GLY A 146 12.87 -2.93 1.98
N GLY A 147 13.97 -2.17 2.03
CA GLY A 147 14.91 -2.13 3.16
C GLY A 147 14.38 -1.47 4.45
N ARG A 148 13.17 -0.93 4.45
CA ARG A 148 12.59 -0.18 5.58
C ARG A 148 11.74 -1.04 6.52
N ARG A 149 11.60 -2.33 6.21
CA ARG A 149 10.82 -3.26 7.04
C ARG A 149 11.31 -3.32 8.49
N GLU A 150 12.62 -3.30 8.71
CA GLU A 150 13.19 -3.28 10.06
C GLU A 150 12.82 -1.99 10.82
N GLN A 151 12.83 -0.85 10.13
CA GLN A 151 12.39 0.42 10.72
C GLN A 151 10.90 0.37 11.10
N LEU A 152 10.05 -0.20 10.24
CA LEU A 152 8.61 -0.35 10.51
C LEU A 152 8.33 -1.34 11.65
N ASP A 153 9.07 -2.46 11.73
CA ASP A 153 8.97 -3.39 12.86
C ASP A 153 9.35 -2.70 14.18
N LYS A 154 10.41 -1.89 14.18
CA LYS A 154 10.77 -1.08 15.36
C LYS A 154 9.64 -0.12 15.75
N LEU A 155 9.02 0.56 14.78
CA LEU A 155 7.91 1.48 15.03
C LEU A 155 6.65 0.75 15.53
N ARG A 156 6.39 -0.47 15.05
CA ARG A 156 5.34 -1.35 15.57
C ARG A 156 5.60 -1.73 17.03
N ARG A 157 6.85 -2.02 17.40
CA ARG A 157 7.20 -2.28 18.80
C ARG A 157 6.98 -1.04 19.68
N ILE A 158 7.34 0.13 19.16
CA ILE A 158 7.11 1.42 19.83
C ILE A 158 5.62 1.71 19.98
N SER A 159 4.76 1.31 19.04
CA SER A 159 3.31 1.56 19.18
C SER A 159 2.70 0.85 20.38
N TYR A 160 3.18 -0.34 20.75
CA TYR A 160 2.76 -1.01 21.99
C TYR A 160 3.14 -0.24 23.25
N GLN A 161 4.22 0.57 23.23
CA GLN A 161 4.55 1.44 24.37
C GLN A 161 3.48 2.52 24.57
N THR A 162 2.79 2.94 23.52
CA THR A 162 1.65 3.87 23.62
C THR A 162 0.53 3.29 24.50
N GLU A 163 0.25 1.99 24.35
CA GLU A 163 -0.74 1.27 25.15
C GLU A 163 -0.30 1.24 26.62
N TYR A 164 0.97 0.93 26.87
CA TYR A 164 1.57 0.98 28.21
C TYR A 164 1.43 2.35 28.88
N TYR A 165 1.72 3.45 28.18
CA TYR A 165 1.56 4.79 28.74
C TYR A 165 0.08 5.13 28.99
N PHE A 166 -0.81 4.74 28.09
CA PHE A 166 -2.25 4.97 28.26
C PHE A 166 -2.79 4.32 29.56
N ASP A 167 -2.33 3.12 29.88
CA ASP A 167 -2.75 2.40 31.10
C ASP A 167 -2.21 3.03 32.40
N ARG A 168 -1.22 3.93 32.30
CA ARG A 168 -0.60 4.65 33.43
C ARG A 168 -1.14 6.06 33.65
N LEU A 169 -2.20 6.44 32.93
CA LEU A 169 -2.84 7.73 33.11
C LEU A 169 -3.42 7.86 34.53
N GLU A 170 -3.07 8.95 35.21
CA GLU A 170 -3.59 9.30 36.53
C GLU A 170 -4.80 10.23 36.39
N TYR A 171 -5.87 9.90 37.10
CA TYR A 171 -7.08 10.72 37.18
C TYR A 171 -6.92 11.79 38.26
N SER A 172 -7.35 13.02 37.97
CA SER A 172 -7.41 14.10 38.94
C SER A 172 -8.67 14.96 38.78
N GLU A 173 -9.21 15.43 39.90
CA GLU A 173 -10.34 16.35 39.96
C GLU A 173 -9.89 17.73 40.43
N VAL A 174 -10.43 18.78 39.82
CA VAL A 174 -10.25 20.17 40.29
C VAL A 174 -11.62 20.78 40.55
N LYS A 175 -11.92 20.99 41.83
CA LYS A 175 -13.12 21.70 42.26
C LYS A 175 -12.93 23.19 41.99
N ARG A 176 -13.88 23.80 41.28
CA ARG A 176 -13.96 25.26 41.12
C ARG A 176 -15.11 25.81 41.93
N ALA A 177 -14.94 27.02 42.46
CA ALA A 177 -15.97 27.67 43.29
C ALA A 177 -17.26 28.02 42.51
N ASP A 178 -17.17 28.16 41.18
CA ASP A 178 -18.26 28.56 40.28
C ASP A 178 -19.03 27.38 39.66
N ARG A 179 -18.60 26.14 39.88
CA ARG A 179 -19.19 24.93 39.27
C ARG A 179 -19.63 23.93 40.31
N LYS A 180 -20.80 23.31 40.05
CA LYS A 180 -21.33 22.23 40.88
C LYS A 180 -20.52 20.93 40.75
N GLU A 181 -20.02 20.66 39.54
CA GLU A 181 -19.26 19.46 39.22
C GLU A 181 -17.76 19.80 39.11
N PRO A 182 -16.87 18.93 39.61
CA PRO A 182 -15.43 19.12 39.45
C PRO A 182 -15.05 19.00 37.96
N ASP A 183 -14.04 19.75 37.55
CA ASP A 183 -13.40 19.47 36.27
C ASP A 183 -12.51 18.25 36.43
N GLU A 184 -12.73 17.26 35.58
CA GLU A 184 -12.00 15.99 35.58
C GLU A 184 -10.88 16.00 34.54
N PHE A 185 -9.71 15.48 34.91
CA PHE A 185 -8.54 15.44 34.05
C PHE A 185 -7.80 14.12 34.17
N TYR A 186 -7.05 13.81 33.10
CA TYR A 186 -6.04 12.78 33.10
C TYR A 186 -4.69 13.40 32.77
N ASN A 187 -3.64 12.85 33.36
CA ASN A 187 -2.26 13.19 33.03
C ASN A 187 -1.36 11.98 33.24
N LEU A 188 -0.26 11.93 32.52
CA LEU A 188 0.82 11.02 32.86
C LEU A 188 1.59 11.54 34.09
N PRO A 189 2.27 10.65 34.84
CA PRO A 189 3.31 11.05 35.76
C PRO A 189 4.36 11.90 35.03
N PRO A 190 4.98 12.92 35.68
CA PRO A 190 5.90 13.84 35.01
C PRO A 190 7.03 13.16 34.23
N GLY A 191 7.60 12.07 34.77
CA GLY A 191 8.67 11.31 34.11
C GLY A 191 8.21 10.48 32.90
N ASP A 192 6.93 10.16 32.81
CA ASP A 192 6.39 9.37 31.68
C ASP A 192 5.93 10.25 30.53
N SER A 193 5.49 11.49 30.79
CA SER A 193 5.13 12.44 29.74
C SER A 193 6.32 12.74 28.80
N GLU A 194 7.50 13.00 29.36
CA GLU A 194 8.70 13.27 28.58
C GLU A 194 9.16 12.04 27.78
N LYS A 195 9.09 10.86 28.39
CA LYS A 195 9.41 9.59 27.73
C LYS A 195 8.43 9.25 26.63
N LEU A 196 7.12 9.42 26.84
CA LEU A 196 6.12 9.26 25.79
C LEU A 196 6.46 10.14 24.58
N ARG A 197 6.84 11.41 24.81
CA ARG A 197 7.18 12.32 23.72
C ARG A 197 8.43 11.89 22.95
N SER A 198 9.51 11.58 23.68
CA SER A 198 10.83 11.30 23.08
C SER A 198 10.98 9.86 22.57
N GLU A 199 10.44 8.87 23.27
CA GLU A 199 10.59 7.45 22.96
C GLU A 199 9.46 6.90 22.07
N THR A 200 8.29 7.55 22.05
CA THR A 200 7.11 7.05 21.33
C THR A 200 6.61 8.00 20.25
N ILE A 201 6.20 9.22 20.59
CA ILE A 201 5.57 10.15 19.63
C ILE A 201 6.55 10.56 18.54
N GLN A 202 7.74 11.07 18.88
CA GLN A 202 8.73 11.53 17.89
C GLN A 202 9.17 10.42 16.92
N PRO A 203 9.47 9.18 17.37
CA PRO A 203 9.72 8.08 16.44
C PRO A 203 8.53 7.76 15.54
N LEU A 204 7.30 7.73 16.07
CA LEU A 204 6.11 7.43 15.28
C LEU A 204 5.81 8.54 14.25
N GLU A 205 6.08 9.81 14.55
CA GLU A 205 5.96 10.91 13.59
C GLU A 205 6.90 10.75 12.38
N ALA A 206 8.01 10.01 12.52
CA ALA A 206 8.89 9.71 11.41
C ALA A 206 8.20 8.89 10.30
N ILE A 207 7.10 8.17 10.61
CA ILE A 207 6.27 7.49 9.60
C ILE A 207 5.81 8.46 8.54
N GLY A 208 5.42 9.69 8.90
CA GLY A 208 4.97 10.71 7.95
C GLY A 208 6.00 11.01 6.85
N LYS A 209 7.30 10.87 7.18
CA LYS A 209 8.43 11.15 6.28
C LYS A 209 8.81 9.99 5.36
N LEU A 210 8.28 8.77 5.60
CA LEU A 210 8.61 7.60 4.76
C LEU A 210 7.96 7.73 3.38
N GLY A 211 8.74 7.62 2.30
CA GLY A 211 8.21 7.48 0.93
C GLY A 211 7.48 6.15 0.71
N PHE A 212 6.89 5.93 -0.46
CA PHE A 212 6.56 4.59 -0.92
C PHE A 212 7.71 4.14 -1.83
N GLU A 213 8.40 3.07 -1.47
CA GLU A 213 9.48 2.48 -2.28
C GLU A 213 9.01 1.10 -2.72
N ASN A 214 9.09 0.84 -4.03
CA ASN A 214 8.81 -0.47 -4.62
C ASN A 214 10.09 -1.30 -4.68
#